data_AF-A0A382WBG7-F1
#
_entry.id   AF-A0A382WBG7-F1
#
_cell.length_a   1.000
_cell.length_b   1.000
_cell.length_c   1.000
_cell.angle_alpha   90.00
_cell.angle_beta   90.00
_cell.angle_gamma   90.00
#
_symmetry.space_group_name_H-M   'P 1'
#
loop_
_entity.id
_entity.type
_entity.pdbx_description
1 polymer ?
#
loop_
_entity_poly.entity_id
_entity_poly.type
_entity_poly.pdbx_seq_one_letter_code
_entity_poly.pdbx_strand_id
1 'polypeptide(L)'
;MNLGDVNVKKFGKEGDYLIKFEKTKNNDENFIENIKDKLFKNMGVNFNFRRVENVGPKVSAELLRAGLIAIVLSLTAMLIYIWIRFEWQFSLGAIIALVHDVIITIGFFSILQFEINLSIIAAVLTIVGYSMNDTVVIFDRVRENLK
;
A
#
# COMPACT_ATOMS: atom_id res chain seq x y z
N MET A 1 -8.48 -22.68 19.75
CA MET A 1 -7.33 -22.54 18.82
C MET A 1 -6.56 -21.31 19.26
N ASN A 2 -5.25 -21.41 19.51
CA ASN A 2 -4.44 -20.25 19.91
C ASN A 2 -3.85 -19.59 18.65
N LEU A 3 -4.67 -18.78 17.97
CA LEU A 3 -4.38 -18.21 16.63
C LEU A 3 -3.71 -16.82 16.70
N GLY A 4 -3.22 -16.40 17.87
CA GLY A 4 -2.70 -15.05 18.06
C GLY A 4 -3.77 -13.99 17.85
N ASP A 5 -3.38 -12.85 17.27
CA ASP A 5 -4.29 -11.75 16.98
C ASP A 5 -5.07 -12.03 15.69
N VAL A 6 -6.40 -12.12 15.80
CA VAL A 6 -7.29 -12.51 14.70
C VAL A 6 -8.15 -11.32 14.29
N ASN A 7 -7.98 -10.85 13.06
CA ASN A 7 -8.78 -9.78 12.49
C ASN A 7 -9.82 -10.35 11.52
N VAL A 8 -11.10 -10.07 11.77
CA VAL A 8 -12.22 -10.52 10.93
C VAL A 8 -12.90 -9.32 10.29
N LYS A 9 -12.97 -9.31 8.95
CA LYS A 9 -13.67 -8.27 8.17
C LYS A 9 -14.69 -8.91 7.23
N LYS A 10 -15.90 -8.33 7.12
CA LYS A 10 -16.84 -8.71 6.06
C LYS A 10 -16.24 -8.32 4.70
N PHE A 11 -16.31 -9.19 3.71
CA PHE A 11 -15.66 -8.97 2.41
C PHE A 11 -16.52 -9.46 1.26
N GLY A 12 -17.08 -8.57 0.43
CA GLY A 12 -17.90 -8.96 -0.71
C GLY A 12 -19.40 -9.02 -0.36
N LYS A 13 -20.06 -10.15 -0.62
CA LYS A 13 -21.51 -10.32 -0.42
C LYS A 13 -21.84 -10.73 1.03
N GLU A 14 -23.11 -10.64 1.42
CA GLU A 14 -23.56 -11.17 2.71
C GLU A 14 -23.16 -12.65 2.86
N GLY A 15 -22.49 -12.97 3.97
CA GLY A 15 -21.97 -14.32 4.23
C GLY A 15 -20.49 -14.50 3.90
N ASP A 16 -19.85 -13.57 3.20
CA ASP A 16 -18.41 -13.64 2.89
C ASP A 16 -17.58 -12.89 3.96
N TYR A 17 -16.61 -13.60 4.53
CA TYR A 17 -15.73 -13.08 5.59
C TYR A 17 -14.26 -13.30 5.23
N LEU A 18 -13.45 -12.27 5.47
CA LEU A 18 -12.01 -12.31 5.44
C LEU A 18 -11.50 -12.47 6.87
N ILE A 19 -10.77 -13.55 7.12
CA ILE A 19 -10.16 -13.83 8.41
C ILE A 19 -8.64 -13.76 8.21
N LYS A 20 -7.98 -12.85 8.94
CA LYS A 20 -6.53 -12.69 8.95
C LYS A 20 -6.00 -13.01 10.35
N PHE A 21 -4.90 -13.75 10.42
CA PHE A 21 -4.21 -14.07 11.67
C PHE A 21 -2.75 -14.34 11.36
N GLU A 22 -1.87 -14.07 12.33
CA GLU A 22 -0.45 -14.31 12.18
C GLU A 22 -0.13 -15.80 12.36
N LYS A 23 0.65 -16.37 11.43
CA LYS A 23 1.16 -17.73 11.61
C LYS A 23 2.17 -17.73 12.76
N THR A 24 1.80 -18.33 13.89
CA THR A 24 2.74 -18.60 15.00
C THR A 24 3.90 -19.45 14.48
N LYS A 25 5.12 -19.19 14.97
CA LYS A 25 6.44 -19.71 14.51
C LYS A 25 6.58 -21.23 14.23
N ASN A 26 5.57 -22.05 14.48
CA ASN A 26 5.61 -23.45 14.10
C ASN A 26 5.55 -23.59 12.58
N ASN A 27 6.60 -24.22 12.06
CA ASN A 27 6.83 -24.51 10.65
C ASN A 27 5.96 -25.69 10.17
N ASP A 28 4.69 -25.72 10.58
CA ASP A 28 3.76 -26.77 10.15
C ASP A 28 3.38 -26.50 8.69
N GLU A 29 3.82 -27.37 7.78
CA GLU A 29 3.50 -27.32 6.35
C GLU A 29 1.98 -27.52 6.13
N ASN A 30 1.34 -28.33 6.98
CA ASN A 30 -0.10 -28.64 6.92
C ASN A 30 -0.95 -27.78 7.85
N PHE A 31 -0.46 -26.62 8.29
CA PHE A 31 -1.17 -25.73 9.22
C PHE A 31 -2.56 -25.31 8.69
N ILE A 32 -2.65 -25.01 7.39
CA ILE A 32 -3.90 -24.57 6.76
C ILE A 32 -4.92 -25.71 6.74
N GLU A 33 -4.50 -26.93 6.44
CA GLU A 33 -5.35 -28.13 6.42
C GLU A 33 -5.85 -28.48 7.82
N ASN A 34 -4.97 -28.43 8.82
CA ASN A 34 -5.32 -28.61 10.22
C ASN A 34 -6.34 -27.57 10.74
N ILE A 35 -6.29 -26.33 10.23
CA ILE A 35 -7.31 -25.32 10.56
C ILE A 35 -8.64 -25.65 9.89
N LYS A 36 -8.63 -26.03 8.61
CA LYS A 36 -9.84 -26.43 7.88
C LYS A 36 -10.54 -27.57 8.62
N ASP A 37 -9.81 -28.63 8.97
CA ASP A 37 -10.38 -29.80 9.64
C ASP A 37 -10.96 -29.48 11.02
N LYS A 38 -10.25 -28.65 11.80
CA LYS A 38 -10.74 -28.20 13.11
C LYS A 38 -11.96 -27.30 13.01
N LEU A 39 -12.05 -26.46 11.97
CA LEU A 39 -13.24 -25.63 11.72
C LEU A 39 -14.43 -26.48 11.28
N PHE A 40 -14.23 -27.44 10.36
CA PHE A 40 -15.27 -28.38 9.95
C PHE A 40 -15.80 -29.19 11.15
N LYS A 41 -14.91 -29.71 12.00
CA LYS A 41 -15.28 -30.54 13.15
C LYS A 41 -16.03 -29.78 14.25
N ASN A 42 -15.69 -28.51 14.50
CA ASN A 42 -16.31 -27.72 15.57
C ASN A 42 -17.59 -27.01 15.15
N MET A 43 -17.74 -26.64 13.87
CA MET A 43 -18.86 -25.79 13.44
C MET A 43 -19.91 -26.56 12.65
N GLY A 44 -19.64 -27.77 12.14
CA GLY A 44 -20.64 -28.64 11.51
C GLY A 44 -21.28 -28.08 10.23
N VAL A 45 -20.80 -26.93 9.74
CA VAL A 45 -21.29 -26.22 8.55
C VAL A 45 -20.23 -26.32 7.45
N ASN A 46 -20.69 -26.45 6.20
CA ASN A 46 -19.82 -26.61 5.04
C ASN A 46 -19.21 -25.25 4.64
N PHE A 47 -17.94 -25.00 4.96
CA PHE A 47 -17.24 -23.76 4.62
C PHE A 47 -16.59 -23.85 3.23
N ASN A 48 -16.94 -22.92 2.34
CA ASN A 48 -16.27 -22.77 1.06
C ASN A 48 -15.11 -21.77 1.19
N PHE A 49 -13.88 -22.28 1.26
CA PHE A 49 -12.66 -21.48 1.28
C PHE A 49 -12.32 -21.00 -0.13
N ARG A 50 -12.77 -19.80 -0.50
CA ARG A 50 -12.55 -19.25 -1.85
C ARG A 50 -11.09 -18.97 -2.18
N ARG A 51 -10.32 -18.45 -1.22
CA ARG A 51 -8.92 -18.09 -1.40
C ARG A 51 -8.19 -18.15 -0.08
N VAL A 52 -7.04 -18.81 -0.06
CA VAL A 52 -6.13 -18.83 1.09
C VAL A 52 -4.78 -18.34 0.61
N GLU A 53 -4.29 -17.26 1.22
CA GLU A 53 -3.00 -16.67 0.90
C GLU A 53 -2.15 -16.71 2.16
N ASN A 54 -0.92 -17.18 2.02
CA ASN A 54 0.06 -17.17 3.09
C ASN A 54 1.19 -16.22 2.68
N VAL A 55 1.19 -15.02 3.24
CA VAL A 55 2.27 -14.05 3.07
C VAL A 55 3.29 -14.27 4.18
N GLY A 56 4.50 -14.67 3.79
CA GLY A 56 5.59 -14.89 4.74
C GLY A 56 6.07 -13.56 5.34
N PRO A 57 6.32 -13.47 6.66
CA PRO A 57 6.73 -12.23 7.33
C PRO A 57 8.03 -11.64 6.75
N LYS A 58 8.92 -12.50 6.22
CA LYS A 58 10.14 -12.08 5.53
C LYS A 58 9.84 -11.33 4.23
N VAL A 59 8.91 -11.84 3.42
CA VAL A 59 8.55 -11.25 2.13
C VAL A 59 7.83 -9.92 2.36
N SER A 60 6.93 -9.83 3.34
CA SER A 60 6.24 -8.59 3.67
C SER A 60 7.19 -7.47 4.11
N ALA A 61 8.20 -7.80 4.94
CA ALA A 61 9.20 -6.82 5.37
C ALA A 61 10.11 -6.35 4.22
N GLU A 62 10.47 -7.25 3.31
CA GLU A 62 11.29 -6.95 2.13
C GLU A 62 10.53 -6.06 1.13
N LEU A 63 9.26 -6.37 0.88
CA LEU A 63 8.38 -5.57 0.03
C LEU A 63 8.18 -4.15 0.58
N LEU A 64 7.99 -4.00 1.89
CA LEU A 64 7.84 -2.70 2.52
C LEU A 64 9.11 -1.87 2.35
N ARG A 65 10.29 -2.46 2.58
CA ARG A 65 11.58 -1.78 2.39
C ARG A 65 11.79 -1.38 0.94
N ALA A 66 11.57 -2.29 -0.01
CA ALA A 66 11.71 -2.01 -1.43
C ALA A 66 10.77 -0.90 -1.90
N GLY A 67 9.52 -0.92 -1.44
CA GLY A 67 8.52 0.12 -1.72
C GLY A 67 8.92 1.49 -1.19
N LEU A 68 9.39 1.57 0.06
CA LEU A 68 9.88 2.82 0.64
C LEU A 68 11.07 3.37 -0.14
N ILE A 69 12.04 2.52 -0.49
CA ILE A 69 13.20 2.94 -1.30
C ILE A 69 12.74 3.48 -2.65
N ALA A 70 11.82 2.78 -3.34
CA ALA A 70 11.32 3.21 -4.64
C ALA A 70 10.62 4.58 -4.58
N ILE A 71 9.80 4.81 -3.55
CA ILE A 71 9.12 6.10 -3.34
C ILE A 71 10.14 7.22 -3.09
N VAL A 72 11.07 7.04 -2.16
CA VAL A 72 12.08 8.06 -1.85
C VAL A 72 12.96 8.38 -3.06
N LEU A 73 13.37 7.37 -3.81
CA LEU A 73 14.24 7.52 -4.98
C LEU A 73 13.49 8.22 -6.12
N SER A 74 12.22 7.87 -6.35
CA SER A 74 11.34 8.55 -7.29
C SER A 74 11.15 10.03 -6.94
N LEU A 75 10.80 10.34 -5.68
CA LEU A 75 10.62 11.72 -5.22
C LEU A 75 11.91 12.53 -5.38
N THR A 76 13.05 11.97 -5.00
CA THR A 76 14.34 12.63 -5.14
C THR A 76 14.65 12.96 -6.60
N ALA A 77 14.42 12.02 -7.52
CA ALA A 77 14.60 12.24 -8.96
C ALA A 77 13.68 13.34 -9.49
N MET A 78 12.42 13.40 -9.04
CA MET A 78 11.47 14.44 -9.41
C MET A 78 11.91 15.82 -8.91
N LEU A 79 12.38 15.91 -7.67
CA LEU A 79 12.89 17.16 -7.09
C LEU A 79 14.09 17.71 -7.86
N ILE A 80 15.03 16.84 -8.23
CA ILE A 80 16.19 17.19 -9.05
C ILE A 80 15.73 17.70 -10.42
N TYR A 81 14.78 17.01 -11.06
CA TYR A 81 14.23 17.43 -12.35
C TYR A 81 13.62 18.84 -12.30
N ILE A 82 12.79 19.11 -11.30
CA ILE A 82 12.12 20.40 -11.14
C ILE A 82 13.15 21.49 -10.87
N TRP A 83 14.15 21.22 -10.02
CA TRP A 83 15.20 22.19 -9.71
C TRP A 83 16.03 22.57 -10.95
N ILE A 84 16.33 21.63 -11.84
CA ILE A 84 17.07 21.93 -13.08
C ILE A 84 16.19 22.68 -14.09
N ARG A 85 14.88 22.38 -14.13
CA ARG A 85 13.97 22.92 -15.14
C ARG A 85 13.39 24.29 -14.80
N PHE A 86 13.17 24.59 -13.52
CA PHE A 86 12.44 25.78 -13.05
C PHE A 86 13.29 26.66 -12.12
N GLU A 87 12.92 27.94 -11.98
CA GLU A 87 13.57 28.80 -10.98
C GLU A 87 13.30 28.29 -9.55
N TRP A 88 14.20 28.62 -8.63
CA TRP A 88 14.22 28.02 -7.30
C TRP A 88 12.95 28.31 -6.48
N GLN A 89 12.27 29.44 -6.73
CA GLN A 89 11.00 29.78 -6.08
C GLN A 89 9.88 28.79 -6.45
N PHE A 90 9.77 28.42 -7.73
CA PHE A 90 8.79 27.45 -8.21
C PHE A 90 9.13 26.05 -7.69
N SER A 91 10.42 25.71 -7.67
CA SER A 91 10.90 24.42 -7.18
C SER A 91 10.42 24.15 -5.76
N LEU A 92 10.57 25.11 -4.84
CA LEU A 92 10.14 24.98 -3.44
C LEU A 92 8.63 24.71 -3.31
N GLY A 93 7.81 25.41 -4.10
CA GLY A 93 6.36 25.21 -4.14
C GLY A 93 5.96 23.80 -4.58
N ALA A 94 6.62 23.26 -5.61
CA ALA A 94 6.38 21.89 -6.05
C ALA A 94 6.83 20.85 -5.01
N ILE A 95 7.93 21.09 -4.29
CA ILE A 95 8.37 20.18 -3.21
C ILE A 95 7.26 20.06 -2.17
N ILE A 96 6.71 21.20 -1.72
CA ILE A 96 5.68 21.24 -0.68
C ILE A 96 4.41 20.53 -1.16
N ALA A 97 3.97 20.80 -2.39
CA ALA A 97 2.80 20.14 -2.99
C ALA A 97 2.98 18.62 -3.07
N LEU A 98 4.14 18.15 -3.55
CA LEU A 98 4.43 16.71 -3.66
C LEU A 98 4.49 16.03 -2.30
N VAL A 99 5.13 16.65 -1.31
CA VAL A 99 5.19 16.11 0.06
C VAL A 99 3.79 16.00 0.65
N HIS A 100 2.95 17.02 0.47
CA HIS A 100 1.57 17.00 0.91
C HIS A 100 0.77 15.85 0.28
N ASP A 101 0.88 15.65 -1.03
CA ASP A 101 0.15 14.61 -1.74
C ASP A 101 0.57 13.20 -1.31
N VAL A 102 1.87 12.98 -1.08
CA VAL A 102 2.38 11.69 -0.57
C VAL A 102 1.89 11.43 0.87
N ILE A 103 1.92 12.44 1.74
CA ILE A 103 1.48 12.29 3.13
C ILE A 103 -0.02 11.99 3.19
N ILE A 104 -0.83 12.73 2.42
CA ILE A 104 -2.29 12.52 2.40
C ILE A 104 -2.63 11.16 1.82
N THR A 105 -2.02 10.76 0.70
CA THR A 105 -2.30 9.45 0.09
C THR A 105 -1.95 8.33 1.04
N ILE A 106 -0.73 8.29 1.59
CA ILE A 106 -0.31 7.24 2.55
C ILE A 106 -1.14 7.30 3.84
N GLY A 107 -1.43 8.50 4.35
CA GLY A 107 -2.25 8.70 5.55
C GLY A 107 -3.67 8.14 5.37
N PHE A 108 -4.27 8.34 4.20
CA PHE A 108 -5.59 7.78 3.87
C PHE A 108 -5.56 6.24 3.83
N PHE A 109 -4.53 5.64 3.23
CA PHE A 109 -4.35 4.17 3.26
C PHE A 109 -4.16 3.64 4.69
N SER A 110 -3.45 4.39 5.54
CA SER A 110 -3.24 4.04 6.95
C SER A 110 -4.54 4.06 7.76
N ILE A 111 -5.37 5.11 7.60
CA ILE A 111 -6.67 5.23 8.29
C ILE A 111 -7.62 4.10 7.89
N LEU A 112 -7.63 3.72 6.61
CA LEU A 112 -8.45 2.61 6.11
C LEU A 112 -7.93 1.22 6.53
N GLN A 113 -6.78 1.16 7.22
CA GLN A 113 -6.09 -0.07 7.59
C GLN A 113 -5.85 -0.98 6.38
N PHE A 114 -5.55 -0.37 5.24
CA PHE A 114 -5.14 -1.14 4.07
C PHE A 114 -3.70 -1.60 4.23
N GLU A 115 -3.47 -2.85 3.86
CA GLU A 115 -2.17 -3.49 3.95
C GLU A 115 -1.31 -3.01 2.78
N ILE A 116 -0.16 -2.39 3.09
CA ILE A 116 0.79 -1.94 2.08
C ILE A 116 1.32 -3.17 1.32
N ASN A 117 0.86 -3.32 0.08
CA ASN A 117 1.34 -4.33 -0.85
C ASN A 117 1.89 -3.65 -2.12
N LEU A 118 2.45 -4.45 -3.02
CA LEU A 118 3.06 -3.94 -4.25
C LEU A 118 2.07 -3.14 -5.11
N SER A 119 0.80 -3.54 -5.13
CA SER A 119 -0.25 -2.86 -5.88
C SER A 119 -0.54 -1.47 -5.31
N ILE A 120 -0.53 -1.31 -3.98
CA ILE A 120 -0.70 0.00 -3.33
C ILE A 120 0.51 0.88 -3.61
N ILE A 121 1.73 0.35 -3.53
CA ILE A 121 2.94 1.11 -3.88
C ILE A 121 2.86 1.62 -5.33
N ALA A 122 2.45 0.77 -6.27
CA ALA A 122 2.27 1.15 -7.67
C ALA A 122 1.19 2.22 -7.85
N ALA A 123 0.07 2.12 -7.12
CA ALA A 123 -0.99 3.13 -7.15
C ALA A 123 -0.51 4.48 -6.61
N VAL A 124 0.21 4.49 -5.48
CA VAL A 124 0.80 5.71 -4.90
C VAL A 124 1.77 6.36 -5.90
N LEU A 125 2.65 5.57 -6.51
CA LEU A 125 3.61 6.08 -7.50
C LEU A 125 2.91 6.70 -8.71
N THR A 126 1.80 6.09 -9.16
CA THR A 126 0.97 6.62 -10.24
C THR A 126 0.34 7.96 -9.88
N ILE A 127 -0.23 8.08 -8.68
CA ILE A 127 -0.83 9.34 -8.21
C ILE A 127 0.21 10.45 -8.15
N VAL A 128 1.39 10.16 -7.58
CA VAL A 128 2.49 11.13 -7.51
C VAL A 128 2.93 11.58 -8.91
N GLY A 129 3.01 10.65 -9.87
CA GLY A 129 3.33 10.97 -11.27
C GLY A 129 2.32 11.93 -11.91
N TYR A 130 1.02 11.70 -11.71
CA TYR A 130 -0.03 12.60 -12.21
C TYR A 130 -0.02 13.97 -11.53
N SER A 131 0.06 14.00 -10.19
CA SER A 131 0.15 15.27 -9.44
C SER A 131 1.35 16.12 -9.88
N MET A 132 2.50 15.48 -10.08
CA MET A 132 3.68 16.16 -10.59
C MET A 132 3.45 16.71 -12.00
N ASN A 133 2.91 15.90 -12.91
CA ASN A 133 2.62 16.33 -14.28
C ASN A 133 1.74 17.59 -14.29
N ASP A 134 0.69 17.60 -13.47
CA ASP A 134 -0.21 18.75 -13.37
C ASP A 134 0.51 19.99 -12.83
N THR A 135 1.37 19.83 -11.81
CA THR A 135 2.19 20.90 -11.25
C THR A 135 3.13 21.51 -12.31
N VAL A 136 3.79 20.67 -13.11
CA VAL A 136 4.70 21.10 -14.17
C VAL A 136 3.95 21.89 -15.26
N VAL A 137 2.78 21.43 -15.68
CA VAL A 137 1.96 22.12 -16.69
C VAL A 137 1.50 23.49 -16.18
N ILE A 138 1.08 23.57 -14.92
CA ILE A 138 0.69 24.85 -14.30
C ILE A 138 1.89 25.80 -14.22
N PHE A 139 3.05 25.32 -13.80
CA PHE A 139 4.26 26.15 -13.69
C PHE A 139 4.76 26.63 -15.05
N ASP A 140 4.73 25.78 -16.09
CA ASP A 140 5.05 26.19 -17.45
C ASP A 140 4.08 27.29 -17.91
N ARG A 141 2.77 27.17 -17.63
CA ARG A 141 1.77 28.20 -17.97
C ARG A 141 1.97 29.49 -17.19
N VAL A 142 2.25 29.44 -15.89
CA VAL A 142 2.52 30.65 -15.08
C VAL A 142 3.76 31.38 -15.62
N ARG A 143 4.81 30.63 -15.97
CA ARG A 143 6.04 31.20 -16.55
C ARG A 143 5.77 31.87 -17.91
N GLU A 144 4.92 31.28 -18.74
CA GLU A 144 4.53 31.85 -20.04
C GLU A 144 3.75 33.17 -19.89
N ASN A 145 2.87 33.28 -18.89
CA ASN A 145 2.09 34.50 -18.64
C ASN A 145 2.87 35.64 -17.97
N LEU A 146 4.03 35.33 -17.38
CA LEU A 146 4.93 36.31 -16.75
C LEU A 146 5.97 36.90 -17.74
N LYS A 147 6.00 36.42 -18.98
CA LYS A 147 6.78 36.99 -20.10
C LYS A 147 5.94 37.96 -20.91
#